data_AF-A0A562TTB7-F1
#
_entry.id   AF-A0A562TTB7-F1
#
_cell.length_a   1.000
_cell.length_b   1.000
_cell.length_c   1.000
_cell.angle_alpha   90.00
_cell.angle_beta   90.00
_cell.angle_gamma   90.00
#
_symmetry.space_group_name_H-M   'P 1'
#
loop_
_entity.id
_entity.type
_entity.pdbx_description
1 polymer ?
#
loop_
_entity_poly.entity_id
_entity_poly.type
_entity_poly.pdbx_seq_one_letter_code
_entity_poly.pdbx_strand_id
1 'polypeptide(L)'
;MYDYLKEAGVLNGTPEEIASAKHQYRTQYKKQWKQQKRPRKELRIDVTLKQFAAINRNALEADLSRTAYARNIILAATGSEKFIPHKEQLLEILQLVSMAAIAAAKNNAQLSRLSEWLEQAETMLMQYLKHTT
;
A
#
# COMPACT_ATOMS: atom_id res chain seq x y z
N MET A 1 7.16 -39.31 9.33
CA MET A 1 7.91 -39.48 10.60
C MET A 1 8.79 -40.72 10.57
N TYR A 2 8.24 -41.93 10.36
CA TYR A 2 9.06 -43.15 10.23
C TYR A 2 10.06 -43.05 9.06
N ASP A 3 9.61 -42.57 7.89
CA ASP A 3 10.47 -42.38 6.72
C ASP A 3 11.57 -41.34 6.97
N TYR A 4 11.26 -40.26 7.69
CA TYR A 4 12.25 -39.26 8.08
C TYR A 4 13.33 -39.83 9.00
N LEU A 5 12.95 -40.68 9.96
CA LEU A 5 13.92 -41.34 10.86
C LEU A 5 14.76 -42.38 10.09
N LYS A 6 14.18 -43.01 9.06
CA LYS A 6 14.87 -43.91 8.14
C LYS A 6 15.90 -43.16 7.30
N GLU A 7 15.51 -42.04 6.70
CA GLU A 7 16.38 -41.16 5.92
C GLU A 7 17.50 -40.53 6.77
N ALA A 8 17.19 -40.16 8.01
CA ALA A 8 18.16 -39.66 8.98
C ALA A 8 19.10 -40.74 9.53
N GLY A 9 18.90 -42.01 9.17
CA GLY A 9 19.78 -43.12 9.58
C GLY A 9 19.74 -43.50 11.06
N VAL A 10 18.82 -42.93 11.84
CA VAL A 10 18.79 -43.09 13.32
C VAL A 10 17.86 -44.21 13.80
N LEU A 11 17.27 -45.01 12.91
CA LEU A 11 16.32 -46.08 13.29
C LEU A 11 16.90 -47.13 14.25
N ASN A 12 18.20 -47.41 14.16
CA ASN A 12 18.93 -48.32 15.05
C ASN A 12 19.84 -47.56 16.04
N GLY A 13 19.69 -46.24 16.13
CA GLY A 13 20.50 -45.38 16.98
C GLY A 13 20.10 -45.46 18.45
N THR A 14 20.80 -44.72 19.29
CA THR A 14 20.48 -44.61 20.71
C THR A 14 19.12 -43.93 20.93
N PRO A 15 18.46 -44.16 22.07
CA PRO A 15 17.21 -43.48 22.39
C PRO A 15 17.30 -41.95 22.30
N GLU A 16 18.47 -41.39 22.61
CA GLU A 16 18.78 -39.96 22.55
C GLU A 16 18.87 -39.44 21.11
N GLU A 17 19.52 -40.19 20.21
CA GLU A 17 19.60 -39.88 18.78
C GLU A 17 18.20 -39.87 18.14
N ILE A 18 17.38 -40.87 18.46
CA ILE A 18 15.99 -40.95 18.00
C ILE A 18 15.19 -39.77 18.54
N ALA A 19 15.34 -39.40 19.81
CA ALA A 19 14.63 -38.28 20.41
C ALA A 19 15.02 -36.94 19.75
N SER A 20 16.32 -36.73 19.51
CA SER A 20 16.86 -35.55 18.82
C SER A 20 16.33 -35.43 17.39
N ALA A 21 16.38 -36.52 16.62
CA ALA A 21 15.86 -36.54 15.25
C ALA A 21 14.34 -36.29 15.20
N LYS A 22 13.57 -36.86 16.13
CA LYS A 22 12.13 -36.57 16.26
C LYS A 22 11.87 -35.10 16.59
N HIS A 23 12.70 -34.49 17.43
CA HIS A 23 12.57 -33.08 17.76
C HIS A 23 12.86 -32.19 16.53
N GLN A 24 13.94 -32.48 15.80
CA GLN A 24 14.28 -31.79 14.56
C GLN A 24 13.17 -31.90 13.50
N TYR A 25 12.62 -33.11 13.31
CA TYR A 25 11.48 -33.33 12.42
C TYR A 25 10.30 -32.43 12.77
N ARG A 26 9.90 -32.40 14.05
CA ARG A 26 8.78 -31.57 14.52
C ARG A 26 9.04 -30.09 14.27
N THR A 27 10.27 -29.63 14.50
CA THR A 27 10.67 -28.24 14.28
C THR A 27 10.62 -27.86 12.79
N GLN A 28 11.19 -28.69 11.92
CA GLN A 28 11.16 -28.48 10.47
C GLN A 28 9.74 -28.54 9.93
N TYR A 29 8.96 -29.54 10.33
CA TYR A 29 7.55 -29.67 9.96
C TYR A 29 6.75 -28.43 10.38
N LYS A 30 6.91 -27.97 11.62
CA LYS A 30 6.25 -26.75 12.11
C LYS A 30 6.69 -25.51 11.33
N LYS A 31 7.96 -25.41 10.95
CA LYS A 31 8.48 -24.30 10.12
C LYS A 31 7.87 -24.31 8.72
N GLN A 32 7.84 -25.45 8.06
CA GLN A 32 7.24 -25.61 6.73
C GLN A 32 5.73 -25.36 6.77
N TRP A 33 5.03 -25.93 7.75
CA TRP A 33 3.60 -25.69 7.95
C TRP A 33 3.32 -24.20 8.14
N LYS A 34 4.10 -23.51 8.99
CA LYS A 34 3.96 -22.07 9.18
C LYS A 34 4.21 -21.29 7.89
N GLN A 35 5.19 -21.66 7.07
CA GLN A 35 5.47 -21.01 5.79
C GLN A 35 4.32 -21.18 4.79
N GLN A 36 3.78 -22.40 4.67
CA GLN A 36 2.66 -22.70 3.78
C GLN A 36 1.35 -22.05 4.25
N LYS A 37 1.14 -21.96 5.57
CA LYS A 37 -0.05 -21.39 6.20
C LYS A 37 0.09 -19.91 6.54
N ARG A 38 1.13 -19.21 6.07
CA ARG A 38 1.25 -17.76 6.32
C ARG A 38 -0.01 -17.08 5.79
N PRO A 39 -0.76 -16.35 6.63
CA PRO A 39 -1.92 -15.61 6.16
C PRO A 39 -1.44 -14.63 5.10
N ARG A 40 -2.01 -14.74 3.90
CA ARG A 40 -1.77 -13.75 2.85
C ARG A 40 -2.40 -12.45 3.32
N LYS A 41 -1.65 -11.34 3.25
CA LYS A 41 -2.23 -10.02 3.51
C LYS A 41 -3.27 -9.75 2.43
N GLU A 42 -4.53 -9.66 2.83
CA GLU A 42 -5.63 -9.33 1.93
C GLU A 42 -5.87 -7.82 1.95
N LEU A 43 -5.88 -7.20 0.77
CA LEU A 43 -6.34 -5.84 0.59
C LEU A 43 -7.83 -5.90 0.22
N ARG A 44 -8.68 -5.32 1.05
CA ARG A 44 -10.10 -5.10 0.73
C ARG A 44 -10.27 -3.66 0.29
N ILE A 45 -10.94 -3.48 -0.84
CA ILE A 45 -11.27 -2.16 -1.39
C ILE A 45 -12.78 -2.02 -1.43
N ASP A 46 -13.28 -0.89 -0.98
CA ASP A 46 -14.67 -0.52 -1.14
C ASP A 46 -14.81 0.25 -2.46
N VAL A 47 -15.70 -0.23 -3.33
CA VAL A 47 -15.97 0.38 -4.63
C VAL A 47 -17.46 0.52 -4.83
N THR A 48 -17.87 1.58 -5.52
CA THR A 48 -19.26 1.75 -5.95
C THR A 48 -19.64 0.69 -6.99
N LEU A 49 -20.94 0.43 -7.14
CA LEU A 49 -21.46 -0.51 -8.16
C LEU A 49 -21.01 -0.12 -9.59
N LYS A 50 -20.97 1.19 -9.88
CA LYS A 50 -20.51 1.70 -11.19
C LYS A 50 -19.02 1.39 -11.42
N GLN A 51 -18.17 1.61 -10.41
CA GLN A 51 -16.75 1.27 -10.49
C GLN A 51 -16.55 -0.24 -10.62
N PHE A 52 -17.33 -1.04 -9.89
CA PHE A 52 -17.27 -2.50 -9.98
C PHE A 52 -17.62 -3.02 -11.38
N ALA A 53 -18.66 -2.46 -12.01
CA ALA A 53 -19.02 -2.80 -13.38
C ALA A 53 -17.91 -2.45 -14.38
N ALA A 54 -17.26 -1.29 -14.22
CA ALA A 54 -16.12 -0.89 -15.03
C ALA A 54 -14.92 -1.85 -14.87
N ILE A 55 -14.59 -2.23 -13.63
CA ILE A 55 -13.54 -3.21 -13.35
C ILE A 55 -13.85 -4.55 -14.03
N ASN A 56 -15.10 -5.01 -13.94
CA ASN A 56 -15.50 -6.27 -14.55
C ASN A 56 -15.36 -6.25 -16.07
N ARG A 57 -15.80 -5.17 -16.73
CA ARG A 57 -15.67 -5.03 -18.18
C ARG A 57 -14.20 -5.05 -18.61
N ASN A 58 -13.37 -4.23 -17.98
CA ASN A 58 -11.96 -4.14 -18.35
C ASN A 58 -11.19 -5.44 -18.05
N ALA A 59 -11.58 -6.18 -17.01
CA ALA A 59 -11.00 -7.49 -16.71
C ALA A 59 -11.34 -8.52 -17.80
N LEU A 60 -12.58 -8.52 -18.32
CA LEU A 60 -12.98 -9.38 -19.44
C LEU A 60 -12.23 -9.03 -20.72
N GLU A 61 -12.06 -7.74 -21.03
CA GLU A 61 -11.28 -7.29 -22.19
C GLU A 61 -9.80 -7.73 -22.11
N ALA A 62 -9.26 -7.82 -20.89
CA ALA A 62 -7.90 -8.26 -20.64
C ALA A 62 -7.73 -9.79 -20.45
N ASP A 63 -8.81 -10.58 -20.59
CA ASP A 63 -8.83 -12.03 -20.30
C ASP A 63 -8.31 -12.38 -18.89
N LEU A 64 -8.70 -11.58 -17.90
CA LEU A 64 -8.29 -11.74 -16.51
C LEU A 64 -9.49 -11.84 -15.58
N SER A 65 -9.31 -12.53 -14.45
CA SER A 65 -10.26 -12.40 -13.34
C SER A 65 -10.22 -10.97 -12.78
N ARG A 66 -11.36 -10.46 -12.30
CA ARG A 66 -11.48 -9.13 -11.65
C ARG A 66 -10.36 -8.87 -10.64
N THR A 67 -10.08 -9.85 -9.78
CA THR A 67 -9.05 -9.75 -8.74
C THR A 67 -7.64 -9.72 -9.33
N ALA A 68 -7.35 -10.53 -10.34
CA ALA A 68 -6.05 -10.54 -11.02
C ALA A 68 -5.82 -9.21 -11.77
N TYR A 69 -6.84 -8.73 -12.49
CA TYR A 69 -6.82 -7.45 -13.17
C TYR A 69 -6.55 -6.30 -12.19
N ALA A 70 -7.35 -6.19 -11.11
CA ALA A 70 -7.18 -5.15 -10.10
C ALA A 70 -5.78 -5.20 -9.46
N ARG A 71 -5.28 -6.40 -9.12
CA ARG A 71 -3.93 -6.60 -8.59
C ARG A 71 -2.86 -6.11 -9.57
N ASN A 72 -2.95 -6.46 -10.84
CA ASN A 72 -1.96 -6.08 -11.84
C ASN A 72 -1.92 -4.56 -12.02
N ILE A 73 -3.08 -3.90 -12.06
CA ILE A 73 -3.16 -2.44 -12.13
C ILE A 73 -2.55 -1.79 -10.88
N ILE A 74 -2.87 -2.29 -9.69
CA ILE A 74 -2.32 -1.76 -8.43
C ILE A 74 -0.79 -1.94 -8.39
N LEU A 75 -0.27 -3.10 -8.79
CA LEU A 75 1.18 -3.36 -8.80
C LEU A 75 1.91 -2.56 -9.87
N ALA A 76 1.33 -2.42 -11.07
CA ALA A 76 1.86 -1.54 -12.10
C ALA A 76 1.89 -0.08 -11.61
N ALA A 77 0.86 0.33 -10.87
CA ALA A 77 0.79 1.64 -10.26
C ALA A 77 1.86 1.89 -9.19
N THR A 78 2.33 0.85 -8.48
CA THR A 78 3.41 0.99 -7.49
C THR A 78 4.80 1.13 -8.11
N GLY A 79 4.99 0.72 -9.36
CA GLY A 79 6.29 0.84 -10.06
C GLY A 79 6.49 2.18 -10.77
N SER A 80 5.41 2.93 -10.97
CA SER A 80 5.43 4.30 -11.49
C SER A 80 5.38 5.27 -10.31
N GLU A 81 6.25 6.28 -10.26
CA GLU A 81 6.12 7.43 -9.35
C GLU A 81 4.76 8.08 -9.58
N LYS A 82 3.76 7.67 -8.78
CA LYS A 82 2.43 8.23 -8.86
C LYS A 82 2.31 9.33 -7.84
N PHE A 83 2.01 10.51 -8.35
CA PHE A 83 1.46 11.62 -7.60
C PHE A 83 0.25 11.13 -6.79
N ILE A 84 0.39 11.13 -5.46
CA ILE A 84 -0.71 10.91 -4.53
C ILE A 84 -1.13 12.30 -4.03
N PRO A 85 -2.30 12.82 -4.46
CA PRO A 85 -2.71 14.14 -4.03
C PRO A 85 -3.03 14.15 -2.53
N HIS A 86 -2.22 14.87 -1.75
CA HIS A 86 -2.50 15.15 -0.34
C HIS A 86 -3.59 16.21 -0.21
N LYS A 87 -4.83 15.77 -0.03
CA LYS A 87 -6.03 16.64 0.03
C LYS A 87 -5.93 17.73 1.09
N GLU A 88 -5.38 17.41 2.27
CA GLU A 88 -5.24 18.36 3.39
C GLU A 88 -4.35 19.54 3.00
N GLN A 89 -3.19 19.26 2.40
CA GLN A 89 -2.25 20.29 1.94
C GLN A 89 -2.85 21.18 0.85
N LEU A 90 -3.65 20.62 -0.07
CA LEU A 90 -4.38 21.40 -1.08
C LEU A 90 -5.47 22.30 -0.46
N LEU A 91 -6.14 21.85 0.60
CA LEU A 91 -7.14 22.64 1.30
C LEU A 91 -6.51 23.82 2.04
N GLU A 92 -5.33 23.63 2.64
CA GLU A 92 -4.57 24.71 3.28
C GLU A 92 -4.16 25.79 2.26
N ILE A 93 -3.64 25.37 1.09
CA ILE A 93 -3.30 26.29 -0.01
C ILE A 93 -4.54 27.08 -0.46
N LEU A 94 -5.66 26.39 -0.66
CA LEU A 94 -6.93 27.03 -1.06
C LEU A 94 -7.43 28.02 -0.01
N GLN A 95 -7.27 27.71 1.28
CA GLN A 95 -7.67 28.58 2.38
C GLN A 95 -6.89 29.89 2.36
N LEU A 96 -5.56 29.84 2.17
CA LEU A 96 -4.72 31.03 2.06
C LEU A 96 -5.13 31.92 0.88
N VAL A 97 -5.36 31.32 -0.29
CA VAL A 97 -5.84 32.04 -1.49
C VAL A 97 -7.22 32.67 -1.24
N SER A 98 -8.12 31.93 -0.58
CA SER A 98 -9.46 32.43 -0.26
C SER A 98 -9.43 33.60 0.74
N MET A 99 -8.56 33.53 1.75
CA MET A 99 -8.38 34.62 2.71
C MET A 99 -7.85 35.88 2.02
N ALA A 100 -6.87 35.75 1.13
CA ALA A 100 -6.37 36.85 0.32
C ALA A 100 -7.46 37.46 -0.58
N ALA A 101 -8.22 36.61 -1.29
CA ALA A 101 -9.29 37.06 -2.17
C ALA A 101 -10.41 37.80 -1.42
N ILE A 102 -10.85 37.27 -0.28
CA ILE A 102 -11.89 37.90 0.55
C ILE A 102 -11.41 39.25 1.10
N ALA A 103 -10.15 39.32 1.53
CA ALA A 103 -9.60 40.53 2.14
C ALA A 103 -9.35 41.64 1.10
N ALA A 104 -8.93 41.26 -0.12
CA ALA A 104 -8.83 42.16 -1.28
C ALA A 104 -10.22 42.68 -1.69
N ALA A 105 -11.23 41.81 -1.77
CA ALA A 105 -12.59 42.19 -2.14
C ALA A 105 -13.25 43.15 -1.13
N LYS A 106 -12.92 43.01 0.16
CA LYS A 106 -13.42 43.90 1.23
C LYS A 106 -12.65 45.22 1.35
N ASN A 107 -11.59 45.42 0.55
CA ASN A 107 -10.73 46.59 0.57
C ASN A 107 -10.19 46.93 1.99
N ASN A 108 -10.05 45.90 2.83
CA ASN A 108 -9.82 46.03 4.28
C ASN A 108 -8.48 45.40 4.71
N ALA A 109 -7.64 44.99 3.75
CA ALA A 109 -6.32 44.46 4.03
C ALA A 109 -5.23 45.39 3.52
N GLN A 110 -4.21 45.56 4.35
CA GLN A 110 -2.94 46.13 3.91
C GLN A 110 -2.34 45.24 2.82
N LEU A 111 -1.83 45.89 1.77
CA LEU A 111 -1.27 45.23 0.60
C LEU A 111 -0.13 44.24 0.96
N SER A 112 0.60 44.53 2.04
CA SER A 112 1.61 43.64 2.62
C SER A 112 1.06 42.29 3.09
N ARG A 113 -0.10 42.26 3.77
CA ARG A 113 -0.73 41.02 4.24
C ARG A 113 -1.29 40.18 3.10
N LEU A 114 -1.76 40.84 2.03
CA LEU A 114 -2.22 40.16 0.82
C LEU A 114 -1.04 39.47 0.11
N SER A 115 0.08 40.18 -0.02
CA SER A 115 1.32 39.62 -0.59
C SER A 115 1.79 38.41 0.21
N GLU A 116 1.82 38.52 1.54
CA GLU A 116 2.27 37.45 2.43
C GLU A 116 1.45 36.15 2.27
N TRP A 117 0.12 36.23 2.25
CA TRP A 117 -0.73 35.04 2.06
C TRP A 117 -0.57 34.42 0.67
N LEU A 118 -0.40 35.24 -0.37
CA LEU A 118 -0.22 34.76 -1.74
C LEU A 118 1.16 34.11 -1.93
N GLU A 119 2.22 34.72 -1.43
CA GLU A 119 3.59 34.16 -1.45
C GLU A 119 3.67 32.85 -0.67
N GLN A 120 2.98 32.77 0.48
CA GLN A 120 2.90 31.53 1.26
C GLN A 120 2.15 30.44 0.50
N ALA A 121 1.01 30.76 -0.12
CA ALA A 121 0.25 29.81 -0.93
C ALA A 121 1.04 29.33 -2.15
N GLU A 122 1.75 30.23 -2.83
CA GLU A 122 2.62 29.92 -3.97
C GLU A 122 3.76 29.01 -3.56
N THR A 123 4.44 29.31 -2.45
CA THR A 123 5.52 28.48 -1.92
C THR A 123 5.03 27.07 -1.59
N MET A 124 3.89 26.97 -0.91
CA MET A 124 3.27 25.68 -0.57
C MET A 124 2.86 24.90 -1.81
N LEU A 125 2.32 25.56 -2.84
CA LEU A 125 1.96 24.93 -4.10
C LEU A 125 3.20 24.44 -4.85
N MET A 126 4.27 25.23 -4.90
CA MET A 126 5.52 24.85 -5.57
C MET A 126 6.22 23.69 -4.85
N GLN A 127 6.19 23.65 -3.52
CA GLN A 127 6.65 22.49 -2.76
C GLN A 127 5.76 21.28 -3.00
N TYR A 128 4.45 21.48 -2.98
CA TYR A 128 3.46 20.43 -3.28
C TYR A 128 3.68 19.82 -4.65
N LEU A 129 4.09 20.59 -5.66
CA LEU A 129 4.40 20.12 -7.01
C LEU A 129 5.84 19.57 -7.15
N LYS A 130 6.83 20.06 -6.39
CA LYS A 130 8.20 19.51 -6.41
C LYS A 130 8.29 18.13 -5.77
N HIS A 131 7.45 17.82 -4.80
CA HIS A 131 7.31 16.45 -4.27
C HIS A 131 6.62 15.48 -5.25
N THR A 132 6.37 15.90 -6.50
CA THR A 132 5.57 15.16 -7.50
C THR A 132 6.34 14.84 -8.78
N THR A 133 7.61 15.25 -8.84
CA THR A 133 8.59 14.98 -9.91
C THR A 133 9.81 14.29 -9.33
#